data_AF-A0A5K1BHN4-F1
#
_entry.id   AF-A0A5K1BHN4-F1
#
_cell.length_a   1.000
_cell.length_b   1.000
_cell.length_c   1.000
_cell.angle_alpha   90.00
_cell.angle_beta   90.00
_cell.angle_gamma   90.00
#
_symmetry.space_group_name_H-M   'P 1'
#
loop_
_entity.id
_entity.type
_entity.pdbx_description
1 polymer ?
#
loop_
_entity_poly.entity_id
_entity_poly.type
_entity_poly.pdbx_seq_one_letter_code
_entity_poly.pdbx_strand_id
1 'polypeptide(L)' 'MQADNKKESMLNASLVKATPFGYGAGRVHANRVTDPGLVYDIGIKDYLRFLCAIDYDRFCCSHHQQDIQLSLRDAQ' A
#
# COMPACT_ATOMS: atom_id res chain seq x y z
N MET A 1 -8.61 -10.57 -6.99
CA MET A 1 -8.33 -11.44 -5.82
C MET A 1 -7.18 -12.35 -6.18
N GLN A 2 -6.22 -12.54 -5.27
CA GLN A 2 -5.06 -13.41 -5.53
C GLN A 2 -5.51 -14.87 -5.65
N ALA A 3 -5.04 -15.54 -6.71
CA ALA A 3 -5.29 -16.95 -6.95
C ALA A 3 -4.05 -17.81 -6.69
N ASP A 4 -4.27 -19.08 -6.37
CA ASP A 4 -3.23 -20.08 -6.28
C ASP A 4 -2.78 -20.55 -7.67
N ASN A 5 -1.87 -21.52 -7.70
CA ASN A 5 -1.39 -22.18 -8.91
C ASN A 5 -2.45 -23.05 -9.62
N LYS A 6 -3.58 -23.36 -8.97
CA LYS A 6 -4.75 -24.01 -9.58
C LYS A 6 -5.77 -23.01 -10.14
N LYS A 7 -5.47 -21.70 -10.02
CA LYS A 7 -6.38 -20.58 -10.37
C LYS A 7 -7.59 -20.47 -9.43
N GLU A 8 -7.52 -21.09 -8.26
CA GLU A 8 -8.53 -21.01 -7.22
C GLU A 8 -8.22 -19.88 -6.24
N SER A 9 -9.18 -19.53 -5.37
CA SER A 9 -8.91 -18.59 -4.28
C SER A 9 -7.81 -19.11 -3.37
N MET A 10 -6.83 -18.27 -3.03
CA MET A 10 -5.83 -18.64 -2.03
C MET A 10 -6.49 -18.98 -0.68
N LEU A 11 -5.94 -19.97 0.03
CA LEU A 11 -6.34 -20.34 1.38
C LEU A 11 -5.26 -19.93 2.39
N ASN A 12 -5.64 -19.70 3.64
CA ASN A 12 -4.72 -19.53 4.76
C ASN A 12 -4.30 -20.90 5.34
N ALA A 13 -3.47 -20.89 6.39
CA ALA A 13 -3.00 -22.13 7.05
C ALA A 13 -4.13 -22.98 7.65
N SER A 14 -5.27 -22.37 7.97
CA SER A 14 -6.49 -23.06 8.45
C SER A 14 -7.40 -23.55 7.32
N LEU A 15 -6.93 -23.49 6.06
CA LEU A 15 -7.68 -23.90 4.86
C LEU A 15 -8.95 -23.06 4.58
N VAL A 16 -9.02 -21.85 5.15
CA VAL A 16 -10.10 -20.89 4.90
C VAL A 16 -9.65 -19.91 3.82
N LYS A 17 -10.58 -19.42 3.00
CA LYS A 17 -10.32 -18.40 1.98
C LYS A 17 -9.54 -17.22 2.57
N ALA A 18 -8.34 -17.00 2.04
CA ALA A 18 -7.48 -15.92 2.46
C ALA A 18 -8.04 -14.56 2.01
N THR A 19 -7.87 -13.56 2.85
CA THR A 19 -8.25 -12.18 2.59
C THR A 19 -7.01 -11.35 2.25
N PRO A 20 -7.16 -10.13 1.70
CA PRO A 20 -6.02 -9.22 1.52
C PRO A 20 -5.23 -8.95 2.81
N PHE A 21 -5.84 -9.08 3.99
CA PHE A 21 -5.11 -9.01 5.26
C PHE A 21 -4.15 -10.20 5.50
N GLY A 22 -4.36 -11.33 4.82
CA GLY A 22 -3.50 -12.51 4.89
C GLY A 22 -2.42 -12.58 3.80
N TYR A 23 -2.64 -11.99 2.63
CA TYR A 23 -1.69 -12.04 1.50
C TYR A 23 -1.20 -10.66 1.01
N GLY A 24 -1.64 -9.57 1.61
CA GLY A 24 -1.28 -8.20 1.20
C GLY A 24 -1.67 -7.91 -0.25
N ALA A 25 -0.73 -7.38 -1.03
CA ALA A 25 -0.89 -7.12 -2.46
C ALA A 25 -0.94 -8.41 -3.32
N GLY A 26 -0.59 -9.57 -2.74
CA GLY A 26 -0.57 -10.86 -3.43
C GLY A 26 0.83 -11.45 -3.58
N ARG A 27 0.97 -12.43 -4.47
CA ARG A 27 2.24 -13.10 -4.74
C ARG A 27 3.13 -12.24 -5.64
N VAL A 28 4.42 -12.15 -5.30
CA VAL A 28 5.40 -11.38 -6.08
C VAL A 28 5.59 -12.00 -7.47
N HIS A 29 5.50 -11.17 -8.51
CA HIS A 29 5.80 -11.53 -9.89
C HIS A 29 7.09 -10.84 -10.33
N ALA A 30 8.25 -11.46 -10.06
CA ALA A 30 9.57 -10.83 -10.22
C ALA A 30 9.78 -10.15 -11.58
N ASN A 31 9.43 -10.83 -12.68
CA ASN A 31 9.59 -10.27 -14.04
C ASN A 31 8.75 -9.01 -14.29
N ARG A 32 7.67 -8.80 -13.55
CA ARG A 32 6.81 -7.60 -13.65
C ARG A 32 7.24 -6.46 -12.73
N VAL A 33 8.20 -6.70 -11.82
CA VAL A 33 8.69 -5.66 -10.91
C VAL A 33 9.68 -4.72 -11.62
N THR A 34 10.36 -5.20 -12.66
CA THR A 34 11.34 -4.40 -13.42
C THR A 34 10.71 -3.26 -14.21
N ASP A 35 9.47 -3.45 -14.67
CA ASP A 35 8.67 -2.40 -15.33
C ASP A 35 7.23 -2.50 -14.80
N PRO A 36 6.96 -1.86 -13.65
CA PRO A 36 5.64 -1.87 -13.05
C PRO A 36 4.70 -0.83 -13.70
N GLY A 37 5.18 -0.02 -14.66
CA GLY A 37 4.43 1.08 -15.27
C GLY A 37 4.28 2.28 -14.34
N LEU A 38 3.44 2.15 -13.31
CA LEU A 38 3.14 3.24 -12.36
C LEU A 38 3.51 2.87 -10.92
N VAL A 39 3.98 3.87 -10.17
CA VAL A 39 4.25 3.77 -8.74
C VAL A 39 3.48 4.86 -8.00
N TYR A 40 2.90 4.47 -6.85
CA TYR A 40 2.39 5.41 -5.86
C TYR A 40 3.56 5.93 -5.04
N ASP A 41 3.99 7.14 -5.36
CA ASP A 41 5.09 7.81 -4.67
C ASP A 41 4.58 8.51 -3.41
N ILE A 42 5.41 8.49 -2.35
CA ILE A 42 5.08 9.08 -1.05
C ILE A 42 6.35 9.56 -0.34
N GLY A 43 6.29 10.77 0.25
CA GLY A 43 7.39 11.34 1.00
C GLY A 43 7.17 11.32 2.52
N ILE A 44 8.21 11.71 3.26
CA ILE A 44 8.14 11.87 4.73
C ILE A 44 7.03 12.84 5.14
N LYS A 45 6.82 13.91 4.37
CA LYS A 45 5.77 14.91 4.65
C LYS A 45 4.37 14.29 4.61
N ASP A 46 4.11 13.37 3.69
CA ASP A 46 2.82 12.67 3.58
C ASP A 46 2.58 11.73 4.76
N TYR A 47 3.64 11.07 5.24
CA TYR A 47 3.56 10.25 6.44
C TYR A 47 3.26 11.09 7.69
N LEU A 48 3.91 12.25 7.83
CA LEU A 48 3.62 13.20 8.92
C LEU A 48 2.18 13.73 8.85
N ARG A 49 1.66 14.01 7.64
CA ARG A 49 0.26 14.41 7.45
C ARG A 49 -0.71 13.30 7.85
N PHE A 50 -0.42 12.05 7.52
CA PHE A 50 -1.23 10.90 7.97
C PHE A 50 -1.27 10.82 9.49
N LEU A 51 -0.13 10.97 10.17
CA LEU A 51 -0.05 10.98 11.63
C LEU A 51 -0.83 12.15 12.24
N CYS A 52 -0.74 13.34 11.63
CA CYS A 52 -1.54 14.51 12.02
C CYS A 52 -3.05 14.26 11.91
N ALA A 53 -3.51 13.60 10.84
CA ALA A 53 -4.92 13.32 10.61
C ALA A 53 -5.52 12.32 11.62
N ILE A 54 -4.68 11.55 12.32
CA ILE A 54 -5.10 10.61 13.38
C ILE A 54 -4.78 11.14 14.79
N ASP A 55 -4.61 12.47 14.93
CA ASP A 55 -4.35 13.18 16.19
C ASP A 55 -3.04 12.78 16.91
N TYR A 56 -2.04 12.30 16.17
CA TYR A 56 -0.72 12.02 16.71
C TYR A 56 0.12 13.32 16.76
N ASP A 57 0.43 13.77 17.98
CA ASP A 57 1.27 14.93 18.34
C ASP A 57 0.92 16.26 17.63
N ARG A 58 0.04 17.05 18.26
CA ARG A 58 -0.54 18.30 17.71
C ARG A 58 0.49 19.38 17.40
N PHE A 59 1.71 19.30 17.94
CA PHE A 59 2.67 20.40 17.87
C PHE A 59 3.25 20.60 16.46
N CYS A 60 3.38 19.53 15.66
CA CYS A 60 3.85 19.63 14.27
C CYS A 60 2.71 20.01 13.29
N CYS A 61 1.47 19.68 13.65
CA CYS A 61 0.29 19.72 12.76
C CYS A 61 -0.44 21.08 12.77
N SER A 62 -0.14 21.95 13.73
CA SER A 62 -0.86 23.19 14.01
C SER A 62 -0.63 24.32 13.00
N HIS A 63 0.34 24.19 12.08
CA HIS A 63 0.70 25.28 11.16
C HIS A 63 0.49 25.01 9.67
N HIS A 64 0.08 23.81 9.26
CA HIS A 64 -0.18 23.54 7.84
C HIS A 64 -1.21 22.41 7.67
N GLN A 65 -2.45 22.79 7.37
CA GLN A 65 -3.42 21.88 6.75
C GLN A 65 -2.95 21.64 5.30
N GLN A 66 -2.05 20.68 5.11
CA GLN A 66 -1.63 20.21 3.79
C GLN A 66 -2.23 18.81 3.60
N ASP A 67 -2.91 18.58 2.48
CA ASP A 67 -3.44 17.26 2.14
C ASP A 67 -2.31 16.25 1.88
N ILE A 68 -2.57 14.97 2.14
CA ILE A 68 -1.70 13.88 1.68
C ILE A 68 -1.67 13.93 0.15
N GLN A 69 -0.48 14.14 -0.43
CA GLN A 69 -0.28 14.18 -1.86
C GLN A 69 0.28 12.83 -2.31
N LEU A 70 -0.61 11.86 -2.53
CA LEU A 70 -0.24 10.64 -3.24
C LEU A 70 -0.07 10.97 -4.72
N SER A 71 1.17 11.02 -5.19
CA SER A 71 1.45 11.23 -6.61
C SER A 71 1.67 9.90 -7.31
N LEU A 72 0.91 9.65 -8.36
CA LEU A 72 1.26 8.63 -9.34
C LEU A 72 2.39 9.16 -10.22
N ARG A 73 3.42 8.34 -10.41
CA ARG A 73 4.52 8.63 -11.32
C ARG A 73 4.85 7.38 -12.12
N ASP A 74 5.38 7.57 -13.33
CA ASP A 74 5.95 6.47 -14.10
C ASP A 74 7.16 5.89 -13.35
N ALA A 75 7.25 4.57 -13.30
CA ALA A 75 8.40 3.87 -12.75
C ALA A 75 9.45 3.71 -13.85
N GLN A 76 10.22 4.78 -14.05
CA GLN A 76 11.31 4.85 -15.02
C GLN A 76 12.66 4.78 -14.31
#